data_AF-A0A8R1E5Z4-F1
#
_entry.id   AF-A0A8R1E5Z4-F1
#
_cell.length_a   1.000
_cell.length_b   1.000
_cell.length_c   1.000
_cell.angle_alpha   90.00
_cell.angle_beta   90.00
_cell.angle_gamma   90.00
#
_symmetry.space_group_name_H-M   'P 1'
#
loop_
_entity.id
_entity.type
_entity.pdbx_description
1 polymer ?
#
loop_
_entity_poly.entity_id
_entity_poly.type
_entity_poly.pdbx_seq_one_letter_code
_entity_poly.pdbx_strand_id
1 'polypeptide(L)'
;MKRIFRSVFLQIRCAHEGAGARKTPFPGEEIHIPDQPYNSKIDDSLLAKIPQFDAKLIAHLERLSLVRFDSEQAVANLRNSVRIAQRLELVDVEVS
;
A
#
# COMPACT_ATOMS: atom_id res chain seq x y z
N MET A 1 26.42 22.68 26.54
CA MET A 1 25.83 21.35 26.24
C MET A 1 24.99 21.47 24.98
N LYS A 2 25.42 20.91 23.84
CA LYS A 2 24.63 20.88 22.59
C LYS A 2 24.58 19.42 22.11
N ARG A 3 23.43 18.76 22.27
CA ARG A 3 23.20 17.40 21.77
C ARG A 3 22.60 17.51 20.37
N ILE A 4 23.37 17.13 19.36
CA ILE A 4 22.93 17.07 17.96
C ILE A 4 22.39 15.66 17.73
N PHE A 5 21.08 15.53 17.59
CA PHE A 5 20.45 14.28 17.17
C PHE A 5 20.67 14.09 15.67
N ARG A 6 21.52 13.12 15.29
CA ARG A 6 21.62 12.64 13.91
C ARG A 6 20.42 11.74 13.62
N SER A 7 19.44 12.29 12.90
CA SER A 7 18.38 11.50 12.27
C SER A 7 18.97 10.67 11.14
N VAL A 8 19.11 9.36 11.34
CA VAL A 8 19.48 8.42 10.28
C VAL A 8 18.22 8.13 9.48
N PHE A 9 18.02 8.87 8.38
CA PHE A 9 17.07 8.49 7.35
C PHE A 9 17.64 7.27 6.61
N LEU A 10 17.11 6.08 6.91
CA LEU A 10 17.36 4.89 6.10
C LEU A 10 16.57 5.04 4.79
N GLN A 11 17.15 5.74 3.81
CA GLN A 11 16.67 5.68 2.44
C GLN A 11 16.95 4.27 1.92
N ILE A 12 15.92 3.42 1.87
CA ILE A 12 15.97 2.20 1.07
C ILE A 12 16.01 2.65 -0.39
N ARG A 13 17.21 2.83 -0.93
CA ARG A 13 17.44 2.99 -2.36
C ARG A 13 17.38 1.60 -2.98
N CYS A 14 16.24 1.23 -3.53
CA CYS A 14 16.18 0.14 -4.50
C CYS A 14 16.86 0.63 -5.80
N ALA A 15 18.18 0.53 -5.86
CA ALA A 15 18.92 0.65 -7.11
C ALA A 15 18.89 -0.73 -7.79
N HIS A 16 17.84 -1.02 -8.55
CA HIS A 16 17.86 -2.15 -9.48
C HIS A 16 18.28 -1.61 -10.85
N GLU A 17 19.58 -1.40 -11.06
CA GLU A 17 20.14 -1.38 -12.41
C GLU A 17 20.61 -2.79 -12.74
N GLY A 18 19.66 -3.62 -13.21
CA GLY A 18 20.00 -4.89 -13.82
C GLY A 18 20.12 -4.66 -15.30
N ALA A 19 21.32 -4.27 -15.76
CA ALA A 19 21.65 -4.19 -17.17
C ALA A 19 21.84 -5.61 -17.75
N GLY A 20 20.79 -6.43 -17.71
CA GLY A 20 20.72 -7.66 -18.47
C GLY A 20 20.36 -7.31 -19.91
N ALA A 21 21.28 -7.49 -20.85
CA ALA A 21 21.01 -7.29 -22.26
C ALA A 21 19.86 -8.23 -22.69
N ARG A 22 18.67 -7.68 -22.95
CA ARG A 22 17.58 -8.44 -23.58
C ARG A 22 18.03 -8.87 -24.97
N LYS A 23 17.62 -10.07 -25.39
CA LYS A 23 17.62 -10.42 -26.81
C LYS A 23 16.75 -9.40 -27.52
N THR A 24 17.26 -8.75 -28.56
CA THR A 24 16.45 -7.89 -29.44
C THR A 24 15.29 -8.72 -29.96
N PRO A 25 14.03 -8.31 -29.72
CA PRO A 25 12.87 -9.01 -30.28
C PRO A 25 13.00 -9.09 -31.80
N PHE A 26 12.57 -10.21 -32.39
CA PHE A 26 12.57 -10.31 -33.85
C PHE A 26 11.54 -9.34 -34.45
N PRO A 27 11.74 -8.88 -35.70
CA PRO A 27 10.78 -7.99 -36.35
C PRO A 27 9.38 -8.64 -36.40
N GLY A 28 8.39 -8.02 -35.75
CA GLY A 28 7.02 -8.53 -35.67
C GLY A 28 6.67 -9.28 -34.38
N GLU A 29 7.59 -9.40 -33.42
CA GLU A 29 7.35 -10.02 -32.12
C GLU A 29 6.74 -9.01 -31.13
N GLU A 30 5.60 -9.35 -30.51
CA GLU A 30 4.93 -8.52 -29.52
C GLU A 30 5.63 -8.61 -28.15
N ILE A 31 6.00 -7.47 -27.58
CA ILE A 31 6.71 -7.40 -26.30
C ILE A 31 5.69 -7.35 -25.16
N HIS A 32 5.45 -8.48 -24.49
CA HIS A 32 4.49 -8.55 -23.38
C HIS A 32 5.03 -8.07 -22.02
N ILE A 33 6.35 -7.90 -21.89
CA ILE A 33 6.99 -7.59 -20.60
C ILE A 33 7.71 -6.24 -20.71
N PRO A 34 7.32 -5.21 -19.93
CA PRO A 34 7.92 -3.88 -19.99
C PRO A 34 9.44 -3.88 -19.86
N ASP A 35 10.14 -3.04 -20.63
CA ASP A 35 11.59 -2.85 -20.55
C ASP A 35 12.03 -2.00 -19.35
N GLN A 36 11.11 -1.20 -18.84
CA GLN A 36 11.34 -0.34 -17.69
C GLN A 36 10.33 -0.65 -16.60
N PRO A 37 10.71 -0.49 -15.32
CA PRO A 37 9.78 -0.63 -14.22
C PRO A 37 8.57 0.29 -14.42
N TYR A 38 7.38 -0.29 -14.48
CA TYR A 38 6.15 0.46 -14.55
C TYR A 38 5.68 0.79 -13.12
N ASN A 39 5.90 2.03 -12.69
CA ASN A 39 5.53 2.50 -11.36
C ASN A 39 4.20 3.26 -11.40
N SER A 40 3.12 2.57 -11.75
CA SER A 40 1.77 3.12 -11.56
C SER A 40 1.37 2.96 -10.10
N LYS A 41 1.10 4.09 -9.43
CA LYS A 41 0.45 4.07 -8.12
C LYS A 41 -1.05 3.87 -8.31
N ILE A 42 -1.67 3.24 -7.31
CA ILE A 42 -3.13 3.17 -7.23
C ILE A 42 -3.66 4.59 -7.02
N ASP A 43 -4.67 4.96 -7.83
CA ASP A 43 -5.32 6.24 -7.69
C ASP A 43 -6.33 6.20 -6.53
N ASP A 44 -5.88 6.66 -5.37
CA ASP A 44 -6.70 6.71 -4.16
C ASP A 44 -7.93 7.65 -4.30
N SER A 45 -8.01 8.49 -5.35
CA SER A 45 -9.17 9.37 -5.59
C SER A 45 -10.41 8.63 -6.08
N LEU A 46 -10.22 7.43 -6.63
CA LEU A 46 -11.30 6.55 -7.09
C LEU A 46 -11.93 5.73 -5.95
N LEU A 47 -11.32 5.76 -4.76
CA LEU A 47 -11.77 4.97 -3.62
C LEU A 47 -13.00 5.59 -2.95
N ALA A 48 -13.91 4.72 -2.50
CA ALA A 48 -15.02 5.14 -1.66
C ALA A 48 -14.52 5.76 -0.35
N LYS A 49 -15.32 6.68 0.21
CA LYS A 49 -14.99 7.34 1.48
C LYS A 49 -14.88 6.30 2.61
N ILE A 50 -13.76 6.34 3.34
CA ILE A 50 -13.54 5.47 4.52
C ILE A 50 -14.69 5.67 5.52
N PRO A 51 -15.27 4.58 6.07
CA PRO A 51 -16.31 4.68 7.07
C PRO A 51 -15.80 5.38 8.33
N GLN A 52 -16.68 6.16 8.96
CA GLN A 52 -16.36 6.77 10.24
C GLN A 52 -16.43 5.69 11.34
N PHE A 53 -15.35 5.57 12.11
CA PHE A 53 -15.29 4.67 13.26
C PHE A 53 -15.81 5.40 14.50
N ASP A 54 -17.05 5.13 14.88
CA ASP A 54 -17.64 5.59 16.13
C ASP A 54 -17.19 4.69 17.30
N ALA A 55 -17.35 5.19 18.52
CA ALA A 55 -16.94 4.45 19.72
C ALA A 55 -17.69 3.12 19.86
N LYS A 56 -18.94 3.06 19.38
CA LYS A 56 -19.77 1.85 19.42
C LYS A 56 -19.24 0.76 18.48
N LEU A 57 -18.84 1.11 17.24
CA LEU A 57 -18.21 0.18 16.32
C LEU A 57 -16.88 -0.31 16.86
N ILE A 58 -16.05 0.58 17.41
CA ILE A 58 -14.77 0.19 18.00
C ILE A 58 -14.97 -0.82 19.13
N ALA A 59 -15.83 -0.52 20.11
CA ALA A 59 -16.13 -1.45 21.20
C ALA A 59 -16.68 -2.79 20.69
N HIS A 60 -17.48 -2.77 19.62
CA HIS A 60 -17.97 -4.00 19.01
C HIS A 60 -16.83 -4.81 18.35
N LEU A 61 -15.93 -4.14 17.61
CA LEU A 61 -14.75 -4.76 17.00
C LEU A 61 -13.79 -5.32 18.06
N GLU A 62 -13.61 -4.63 19.19
CA GLU A 62 -12.83 -5.16 20.32
C GLU A 62 -13.42 -6.49 20.81
N ARG A 63 -14.74 -6.55 20.98
CA ARG A 63 -15.43 -7.76 21.44
C ARG A 63 -15.31 -8.93 20.45
N LEU A 64 -15.37 -8.65 19.15
CA LEU A 64 -15.30 -9.68 18.10
C LEU A 64 -13.89 -10.20 17.89
N SER A 65 -12.91 -9.30 17.85
CA SER A 65 -11.51 -9.64 17.58
C SER A 65 -10.73 -10.06 18.82
N LEU A 66 -11.26 -9.77 20.02
CA LEU A 66 -10.55 -9.85 21.30
C LEU A 66 -9.28 -8.98 21.36
N VAL A 67 -9.17 -7.99 20.47
CA VAL A 67 -8.09 -6.99 20.43
C VAL A 67 -8.57 -5.72 21.14
N ARG A 68 -7.70 -5.08 21.92
CA ARG A 68 -8.00 -3.80 22.56
C ARG A 68 -7.56 -2.64 21.67
N PHE A 69 -8.44 -1.67 21.46
CA PHE A 69 -8.21 -0.41 20.76
C PHE A 69 -8.26 0.74 21.78
N ASP A 70 -7.46 0.61 22.85
CA ASP A 70 -7.44 1.53 23.99
C ASP A 70 -6.66 2.84 23.75
N SER A 71 -6.03 2.97 22.58
CA SER A 71 -5.27 4.16 22.19
C SER A 71 -5.72 4.72 20.84
N GLU A 72 -5.61 6.04 20.69
CA GLU A 72 -5.87 6.71 19.42
C GLU A 72 -4.97 6.17 18.30
N GLN A 73 -3.73 5.80 18.62
CA GLN A 73 -2.80 5.19 17.68
C GLN A 73 -3.32 3.84 17.15
N ALA A 74 -3.91 3.00 18.00
CA ALA A 74 -4.47 1.72 17.57
C ALA A 74 -5.67 1.92 16.61
N VAL A 75 -6.53 2.89 16.91
CA VAL A 75 -7.66 3.27 16.04
C VAL A 75 -7.14 3.87 14.72
N ALA A 76 -6.09 4.68 14.75
CA ALA A 76 -5.46 5.23 13.56
C ALA A 76 -4.86 4.13 12.66
N ASN A 77 -4.23 3.12 13.26
CA ASN A 77 -3.71 1.97 12.53
C ASN A 77 -4.84 1.18 11.87
N LEU A 78 -5.94 0.92 12.59
CA LEU A 78 -7.13 0.27 12.02
C LEU A 78 -7.67 1.02 10.80
N ARG A 79 -7.81 2.35 10.91
CA ARG A 79 -8.24 3.22 9.79
C ARG A 79 -7.32 3.09 8.59
N ASN A 80 -6.01 3.04 8.81
CA ASN A 80 -5.04 2.89 7.73
C ASN A 80 -5.11 1.50 7.08
N SER A 81 -5.26 0.44 7.86
CA SER A 81 -5.44 -0.92 7.35
C SER A 81 -6.69 -1.03 6.47
N VAL A 82 -7.81 -0.44 6.90
CA VAL A 82 -9.05 -0.42 6.11
C VAL A 82 -8.88 0.38 4.81
N ARG A 83 -8.22 1.55 4.86
CA ARG A 83 -7.91 2.32 3.65
C ARG A 83 -7.12 1.50 2.62
N ILE A 84 -6.12 0.75 3.08
CA ILE A 84 -5.32 -0.10 2.18
C ILE A 84 -6.17 -1.23 1.61
N ALA A 85 -7.01 -1.87 2.43
CA ALA A 85 -7.89 -2.94 1.99
C ALA A 85 -8.93 -2.48 0.96
N GLN A 86 -9.45 -1.25 1.07
CA GLN A 86 -10.39 -0.69 0.10
C GLN A 86 -9.84 -0.59 -1.32
N ARG A 87 -8.52 -0.60 -1.51
CA ARG A 87 -7.91 -0.63 -2.85
C ARG A 87 -8.27 -1.89 -3.64
N LEU A 88 -8.70 -2.94 -2.96
CA LEU A 88 -9.21 -4.15 -3.61
C LEU A 88 -10.53 -3.91 -4.36
N GLU A 89 -11.27 -2.84 -4.05
CA GLU A 89 -12.48 -2.46 -4.81
C GLU A 89 -12.16 -2.04 -6.25
N LEU A 90 -10.94 -1.59 -6.53
CA LEU A 90 -10.50 -1.19 -7.86
C LEU A 90 -9.99 -2.37 -8.71
N VAL A 91 -9.97 -3.57 -8.13
CA VAL A 91 -9.53 -4.78 -8.84
C VAL A 91 -10.75 -5.42 -9.48
N ASP A 92 -10.73 -5.52 -10.81
CA ASP A 92 -11.76 -6.25 -11.55
C ASP A 92 -11.78 -7.71 -11.11
N VAL A 93 -12.98 -8.21 -10.79
CA VAL A 93 -13.20 -9.61 -10.41
C VAL A 93 -13.92 -10.29 -11.55
N GLU A 94 -13.32 -11.36 -12.09
CA GLU A 94 -14.01 -12.21 -13.06
C GLU A 94 -15.17 -12.93 -12.37
N VAL A 95 -16.39 -12.74 -12.87
CA VAL A 95 -17.55 -13.50 -12.40
C VAL A 95 -17.54 -14.83 -13.15
N SER A 96 -17.14 -15.89 -12.46
CA SER A 96 -17.17 -17.27 -12.97
C SER A 96 -18.58 -17.81 -13.15
#